data_AF-A0A2S2QPH0-F1
#
_entry.id   AF-A0A2S2QPH0-F1
#
_cell.length_a   1.000
_cell.length_b   1.000
_cell.length_c   1.000
_cell.angle_alpha   90.00
_cell.angle_beta   90.00
_cell.angle_gamma   90.00
#
_symmetry.space_group_name_H-M   'P 1'
#
loop_
_entity.id
_entity.type
_entity.pdbx_description
1 polymer ?
#
loop_
_entity_poly.entity_id
_entity_poly.type
_entity_poly.pdbx_seq_one_letter_code
_entity_poly.pdbx_strand_id
1 'polypeptide(L)'
;KIMLFLWIYLTIIGKYDEINHKFLVSGHLYLPCDRDFAQIEKRKRVEKCQVPTDLIKLMVNATPNNPFIVTMLQPDDFIDFKQAADLYINTTKLNISKRSWIKIEKNGVVKTKTTFNELET
;
A
#
# COMPACT_ATOMS: atom_id res chain seq x y z
N LYS A 1 5.02 7.20 -10.28
CA LYS A 1 5.46 6.12 -11.20
C LYS A 1 5.37 4.76 -10.54
N ILE A 2 6.13 4.51 -9.46
CA ILE A 2 6.14 3.24 -8.69
C ILE A 2 4.73 2.72 -8.39
N MET A 3 3.89 3.56 -7.79
CA MET A 3 2.53 3.18 -7.42
C MET A 3 1.67 2.75 -8.63
N LEU A 4 1.78 3.47 -9.76
CA LEU A 4 1.04 3.12 -10.97
C LEU A 4 1.52 1.79 -11.56
N PHE A 5 2.84 1.56 -11.56
CA PHE A 5 3.42 0.29 -11.97
C PHE A 5 2.92 -0.86 -11.12
N LEU A 6 2.91 -0.71 -9.79
CA LEU A 6 2.42 -1.73 -8.88
C LEU A 6 0.96 -2.10 -9.18
N TRP A 7 0.09 -1.12 -9.42
CA TRP A 7 -1.31 -1.38 -9.78
C TRP A 7 -1.48 -2.11 -11.10
N ILE A 8 -0.74 -1.71 -12.13
CA ILE A 8 -0.74 -2.40 -13.42
C ILE A 8 -0.20 -3.83 -13.26
N TYR A 9 0.89 -4.01 -12.52
CA TYR A 9 1.48 -5.32 -12.27
C TYR A 9 0.46 -6.24 -11.61
N LEU A 10 -0.19 -5.80 -10.54
CA LEU A 10 -1.17 -6.58 -9.79
C LEU A 10 -2.40 -6.99 -10.63
N THR A 11 -2.84 -6.16 -11.59
CA THR A 11 -3.94 -6.54 -12.48
C THR A 11 -3.49 -7.50 -13.59
N ILE A 12 -2.26 -7.35 -14.09
CA ILE A 12 -1.68 -8.24 -15.11
C ILE A 12 -1.46 -9.65 -14.56
N ILE A 13 -0.96 -9.79 -13.33
CA ILE A 13 -0.78 -11.10 -12.69
C ILE A 13 -2.11 -11.73 -12.22
N GLY A 14 -3.24 -11.07 -12.48
CA GLY A 14 -4.57 -11.57 -12.17
C GLY A 14 -4.92 -11.58 -10.68
N LYS A 15 -4.21 -10.81 -9.84
CA LYS A 15 -4.56 -10.69 -8.40
C LYS A 15 -5.81 -9.87 -8.19
N TYR A 16 -6.05 -8.87 -9.04
CA TYR A 16 -7.24 -8.02 -9.01
C TYR A 16 -7.74 -7.78 -10.42
N ASP A 17 -9.06 -7.82 -10.62
CA ASP A 17 -9.66 -7.43 -11.91
C ASP A 17 -9.73 -5.90 -12.08
N GLU A 18 -9.82 -5.16 -10.97
CA GLU A 18 -9.92 -3.71 -10.96
C GLU A 18 -9.30 -3.11 -9.70
N ILE A 19 -8.57 -2.00 -9.85
CA ILE A 19 -8.00 -1.23 -8.74
C ILE A 19 -8.44 0.23 -8.86
N ASN A 20 -9.01 0.74 -7.77
CA ASN A 20 -9.47 2.13 -7.64
C ASN A 20 -8.62 2.89 -6.63
N HIS A 21 -7.73 3.75 -7.13
CA HIS A 21 -6.89 4.59 -6.30
C HIS A 21 -7.42 6.02 -6.25
N LYS A 22 -8.11 6.36 -5.15
CA LYS A 22 -8.64 7.69 -4.89
C LYS A 22 -7.62 8.48 -4.07
N PHE A 23 -7.23 9.66 -4.55
CA PHE A 23 -6.33 10.52 -3.80
C PHE A 23 -7.11 11.25 -2.70
N LEU A 24 -6.58 11.20 -1.48
CA LEU A 24 -7.20 11.81 -0.32
C LEU A 24 -7.08 13.34 -0.42
N VAL A 25 -8.15 14.04 -0.05
CA VAL A 25 -8.14 15.50 0.16
C VAL A 25 -7.67 15.76 1.60
N SER A 26 -6.98 16.87 1.84
CA SER A 26 -6.45 17.21 3.15
C SER A 26 -7.56 17.27 4.22
N GLY A 27 -7.43 16.48 5.27
CA GLY A 27 -8.29 16.39 6.45
C GLY A 27 -7.67 15.42 7.47
N HIS A 28 -8.19 15.33 8.70
CA HIS A 28 -7.65 14.43 9.73
C HIS A 28 -7.74 12.96 9.29
N LEU A 29 -6.67 12.47 8.67
CA LEU A 29 -6.52 11.10 8.21
C LEU A 29 -6.03 10.25 9.39
N TYR A 30 -6.96 9.73 10.18
CA TYR A 30 -6.66 8.62 11.07
C TYR A 30 -6.53 7.35 10.22
N LEU A 31 -5.31 6.80 10.10
CA LEU A 31 -5.15 5.52 9.45
C LEU A 31 -5.59 4.42 10.42
N PRO A 32 -6.41 3.45 10.02
CA PRO A 32 -6.79 2.34 10.88
C PRO A 32 -5.58 1.62 11.49
N CYS A 33 -4.49 1.55 10.74
CA CYS A 33 -3.23 0.94 11.15
C CYS A 33 -2.53 1.68 12.31
N ASP A 34 -2.81 2.96 12.54
CA ASP A 34 -2.17 3.75 13.61
C ASP A 34 -2.48 3.15 14.99
N ARG A 35 -3.68 2.58 15.15
CA ARG A 35 -4.07 1.90 16.39
C ARG A 35 -3.22 0.66 16.66
N ASP A 36 -3.00 -0.14 15.63
CA ASP A 36 -2.27 -1.40 15.72
C ASP A 36 -0.79 -1.15 16.02
N PHE A 37 -0.20 -0.16 15.34
CA PHE A 37 1.17 0.28 15.64
C PHE A 37 1.32 0.82 17.07
N ALA A 38 0.32 1.53 17.59
CA ALA A 38 0.34 2.01 18.97
C ALA A 38 0.35 0.85 19.99
N GLN A 39 -0.35 -0.26 19.73
CA GLN A 39 -0.31 -1.43 20.62
C GLN A 39 1.08 -2.07 20.64
N ILE A 40 1.69 -2.24 19.46
CA ILE A 40 3.05 -2.79 19.33
C ILE A 40 4.06 -1.87 20.04
N GLU A 41 3.97 -0.55 19.84
CA GLU A 41 4.86 0.42 20.47
C GLU A 41 4.72 0.41 22.00
N LYS A 42 3.48 0.33 22.52
CA LYS A 42 3.22 0.22 23.95
C LYS A 42 3.86 -1.04 24.54
N ARG A 43 3.79 -2.18 23.85
CA ARG A 43 4.43 -3.42 24.29
C ARG A 43 5.96 -3.35 24.23
N LYS A 44 6.51 -2.70 23.21
CA LYS A 44 7.96 -2.45 23.06
C LYS A 44 8.57 -1.64 24.20
N ARG A 45 7.81 -0.78 24.87
CA ARG A 45 8.31 -0.03 26.03
C ARG A 45 8.61 -0.89 27.25
N VAL A 46 7.98 -2.06 27.37
CA VAL A 46 8.13 -2.96 28.54
C VAL A 46 8.94 -4.22 28.23
N GLU A 47 9.15 -4.54 26.96
CA GLU A 47 9.79 -5.77 26.51
C GLU A 47 11.08 -5.45 25.75
N LYS A 48 12.22 -6.00 26.19
CA LYS A 48 13.52 -5.79 25.54
C LYS A 48 13.71 -6.82 24.44
N CYS A 49 13.71 -6.36 23.19
CA CYS A 49 14.09 -7.19 22.05
C CYS A 49 15.60 -7.10 21.82
N GLN A 50 16.29 -8.23 21.70
CA GLN A 50 17.74 -8.27 21.39
C GLN A 50 18.00 -8.95 20.05
N VAL A 51 17.16 -9.93 19.68
CA VAL A 51 17.23 -10.61 18.39
C VAL A 51 15.94 -10.39 17.58
N PRO A 52 15.97 -10.56 16.24
CA PRO A 52 14.78 -10.41 15.40
C PRO A 52 13.60 -11.28 15.84
N THR A 53 13.86 -12.47 16.36
CA THR A 53 12.81 -13.38 16.89
C THR A 53 12.08 -12.78 18.10
N ASP A 54 12.72 -11.92 18.88
CA ASP A 54 12.09 -11.24 20.00
C ASP A 54 11.08 -10.19 19.50
N LEU A 55 11.37 -9.54 18.36
CA LEU A 55 10.41 -8.62 17.74
C LEU A 55 9.18 -9.37 17.25
N ILE A 56 9.36 -10.59 16.73
CA ILE A 56 8.24 -11.44 16.32
C ILE A 56 7.35 -11.78 17.52
N LYS A 57 7.96 -12.27 18.61
CA LYS A 57 7.23 -12.57 19.85
C LYS A 57 6.51 -11.33 20.38
N LEU A 58 7.18 -10.19 20.37
CA LEU A 58 6.61 -8.92 20.82
C LEU A 58 5.38 -8.53 20.01
N MET A 59 5.46 -8.62 18.68
CA MET A 59 4.33 -8.29 17.80
C MET A 59 3.17 -9.26 18.04
N VAL A 60 3.39 -10.57 18.06
CA VAL A 60 2.34 -11.56 18.34
C VAL A 60 1.67 -11.30 19.70
N ASN A 61 2.46 -10.93 20.72
CA ASN A 61 1.97 -10.69 22.08
C ASN A 61 1.41 -9.27 22.31
N ALA A 62 1.52 -8.36 21.35
CA ALA A 62 1.04 -6.98 21.50
C ALA A 62 -0.49 -6.92 21.62
N THR A 63 -1.20 -7.89 21.06
CA THR A 63 -2.67 -7.98 21.06
C THR A 63 -3.12 -9.37 21.54
N PRO A 64 -3.21 -9.62 22.86
CA PRO A 64 -3.46 -10.96 23.41
C PRO A 64 -4.76 -11.61 22.93
N ASN A 65 -5.80 -10.81 22.68
CA ASN A 65 -7.11 -11.30 22.24
C ASN A 65 -7.20 -11.50 20.72
N ASN A 66 -6.32 -10.86 19.95
CA ASN A 66 -6.29 -10.97 18.49
C ASN A 66 -4.84 -10.81 17.99
N PRO A 67 -4.00 -11.85 18.12
CA PRO A 67 -2.59 -11.78 17.79
C PRO A 67 -2.33 -11.41 16.33
N PHE A 68 -1.32 -10.59 16.08
CA PHE A 68 -0.90 -10.29 14.71
C PHE A 68 -0.28 -11.53 14.03
N ILE A 69 -0.56 -11.69 12.74
CA ILE A 69 0.15 -12.66 11.89
C ILE A 69 1.48 -12.03 11.48
N VAL A 70 2.59 -12.62 11.92
CA VAL A 70 3.93 -12.11 11.64
C VAL A 70 4.65 -13.06 10.69
N THR A 71 5.05 -12.53 9.54
CA THR A 71 5.80 -13.28 8.52
C THR A 71 7.19 -12.68 8.36
N MET A 72 8.23 -13.53 8.42
CA MET A 72 9.61 -13.11 8.20
C MET A 72 9.90 -13.12 6.69
N LEU A 73 10.01 -11.93 6.11
CA LEU A 73 10.32 -11.76 4.69
C LEU A 73 11.77 -12.14 4.39
N GLN A 74 11.98 -12.81 3.26
CA GLN A 74 13.29 -13.13 2.68
C GLN A 74 13.68 -12.07 1.64
N PRO A 75 14.97 -11.95 1.27
CA PRO A 75 15.42 -11.04 0.22
C PRO A 75 14.64 -11.18 -1.09
N ASP A 76 14.24 -12.40 -1.45
CA ASP A 76 13.49 -12.70 -2.68
C ASP A 76 12.04 -12.18 -2.65
N ASP A 77 11.50 -11.85 -1.48
CA ASP A 77 10.18 -11.24 -1.34
C ASP A 77 10.20 -9.73 -1.66
N PHE A 78 11.39 -9.11 -1.72
CA PHE A 78 11.55 -7.69 -2.00
C PHE A 78 11.73 -7.44 -3.50
N ILE A 79 10.72 -6.83 -4.12
CA ILE A 79 10.73 -6.50 -5.54
C ILE A 79 11.04 -5.01 -5.73
N ASP A 80 12.04 -4.70 -6.55
CA ASP A 80 12.36 -3.32 -6.93
C ASP A 80 11.39 -2.79 -8.01
N PHE A 81 10.24 -2.31 -7.56
CA PHE A 81 9.25 -1.65 -8.42
C PHE A 81 9.71 -0.28 -8.94
N LYS A 82 10.76 0.32 -8.37
CA LYS A 82 11.28 1.60 -8.87
C LYS A 82 11.99 1.40 -10.19
N GLN A 83 12.94 0.47 -10.22
CA GLN A 83 13.66 0.15 -11.46
C GLN A 83 12.69 -0.30 -12.55
N ALA A 84 11.76 -1.19 -12.23
CA ALA A 84 10.76 -1.65 -13.19
C ALA A 84 9.86 -0.51 -13.70
N ALA A 85 9.38 0.38 -12.83
CA ALA A 85 8.57 1.51 -13.25
C ALA A 85 9.31 2.49 -14.17
N ASP A 86 10.60 2.73 -13.89
CA ASP A 86 11.42 3.63 -14.70
C ASP A 86 11.70 3.04 -16.10
N LEU A 87 11.81 1.71 -16.22
CA LEU A 87 12.01 1.01 -17.49
C LEU A 87 10.73 0.90 -18.33
N TYR A 88 9.60 0.56 -17.72
CA TYR A 88 8.39 0.15 -18.44
C TYR A 88 7.30 1.22 -18.54
N ILE A 89 7.34 2.30 -17.75
CA ILE A 89 6.25 3.28 -17.71
C ILE A 89 6.75 4.71 -17.94
N ASN A 90 6.15 5.37 -18.94
CA ASN A 90 6.27 6.79 -19.16
C ASN A 90 5.01 7.53 -18.66
N THR A 91 5.14 8.29 -17.57
CA THR A 91 4.02 9.04 -16.96
C THR A 91 3.92 10.51 -17.38
N THR A 92 4.77 10.99 -18.29
CA THR A 92 4.87 12.43 -18.62
C THR A 92 3.56 12.98 -19.19
N LYS A 93 2.76 12.15 -19.87
CA LYS A 93 1.45 12.54 -20.44
C LYS A 93 0.27 12.42 -19.48
N LEU A 94 0.43 11.76 -18.33
CA LEU A 94 -0.69 11.39 -17.44
C LEU A 94 -1.09 12.48 -16.43
N ASN A 95 -0.21 13.48 -16.21
CA ASN A 95 -0.43 14.62 -15.31
C ASN A 95 -1.09 14.25 -13.96
N ILE A 96 -0.56 13.18 -13.34
CA ILE A 96 -1.17 12.47 -12.21
C ILE A 96 -1.42 13.38 -11.01
N SER A 97 -0.59 14.40 -10.80
CA SER A 97 -0.72 15.35 -9.69
C SER A 97 -2.00 16.20 -9.73
N LYS A 98 -2.66 16.30 -10.89
CA LYS A 98 -3.92 17.05 -11.07
C LYS A 98 -5.16 16.15 -11.11
N ARG A 99 -5.00 14.84 -10.88
CA ARG A 99 -6.09 13.87 -10.94
C ARG A 99 -6.54 13.49 -9.54
N SER A 100 -7.83 13.26 -9.38
CA SER A 100 -8.45 12.91 -8.09
C SER A 100 -8.63 11.39 -7.95
N TRP A 101 -8.65 10.66 -9.08
CA TRP A 101 -8.84 9.22 -9.08
C TRP A 101 -8.15 8.56 -10.29
N ILE A 102 -7.48 7.44 -10.02
CA ILE A 102 -6.95 6.53 -11.03
C ILE A 102 -7.66 5.19 -10.90
N LYS A 103 -8.17 4.69 -12.02
CA LYS A 103 -8.76 3.38 -12.16
C LYS A 103 -7.87 2.54 -13.06
N ILE A 104 -7.50 1.34 -12.62
CA ILE A 104 -6.75 0.38 -13.41
C ILE A 104 -7.64 -0.85 -13.60
N GLU A 105 -7.92 -1.19 -14.85
CA GLU A 105 -8.73 -2.35 -15.21
C GLU A 105 -7.85 -3.55 -15.61
N LYS A 106 -8.48 -4.70 -15.80
CA LYS A 106 -7.88 -5.92 -16.33
C LYS A 106 -7.10 -5.61 -17.61
N ASN A 107 -5.91 -6.21 -17.74
CA ASN A 107 -4.93 -5.97 -18.80
C ASN A 107 -4.14 -4.65 -18.69
N GLY A 108 -4.17 -3.97 -17.54
CA GLY A 108 -3.32 -2.81 -17.28
C GLY A 108 -3.81 -1.50 -17.91
N VAL A 109 -5.08 -1.44 -18.33
CA VAL A 109 -5.68 -0.21 -18.89
C VAL A 109 -5.88 0.81 -17.78
N VAL A 110 -5.30 2.00 -17.95
CA VAL A 110 -5.36 3.10 -16.96
C VAL A 110 -6.37 4.16 -17.39
N LYS A 111 -7.36 4.42 -16.55
CA LYS A 111 -8.33 5.50 -16.67
C LYS A 111 -8.12 6.50 -15.54
N THR A 112 -8.24 7.80 -15.83
CA THR A 112 -8.08 8.86 -14.81
C THR A 112 -9.30 9.77 -14.78
N LYS A 113 -9.78 10.15 -13.59
CA LYS A 113 -10.79 11.20 -13.42
C LYS A 113 -10.22 12.41 -12.69
N THR A 114 -10.70 13.59 -13.07
CA THR A 114 -10.30 14.87 -12.47
C THR A 114 -11.19 15.23 -11.28
N THR A 115 -12.45 14.79 -11.28
CA THR A 115 -13.45 15.14 -10.26
C THR A 115 -14.10 13.87 -9.71
N PHE A 116 -14.51 13.89 -8.44
CA PHE A 116 -15.28 12.80 -7.81
C PHE A 116 -16.78 12.83 -8.12
N ASN A 117 -17.28 13.89 -8.76
CA ASN A 117 -18.69 14.03 -9.12
C ASN A 117 -19.03 13.20 -10.36
N GLU A 118 -20.13 12.45 -10.29
CA GLU A 118 -20.70 11.68 -11.39
C GLU A 118 -21.65 12.51 -12.28
N LEU A 119 -21.71 13.84 -12.08
CA LEU A 119 -22.77 14.71 -12.62
C LEU A 119 -22.37 15.62 -13.80
N GLU A 120 -21.27 15.35 -14.50
CA GLU A 120 -21.02 16.02 -15.78
C GLU A 120 -20.94 14.96 -16.88
N THR A 121 -22.06 14.86 -17.60
CA THR A 121 -22.27 14.03 -18.79
C THR A 121 -21.74 14.77 -20.01
#